data_AF-A0A084WN59-F1
#
_entry.id   AF-A0A084WN59-F1
#
_cell.length_a   1.000
_cell.length_b   1.000
_cell.length_c   1.000
_cell.angle_alpha   90.00
_cell.angle_beta   90.00
_cell.angle_gamma   90.00
#
_symmetry.space_group_name_H-M   'P 1'
#
loop_
_entity.id
_entity.type
_entity.pdbx_description
1 polymer ?
#
loop_
_entity_poly.entity_id
_entity_poly.type
_entity_poly.pdbx_seq_one_letter_code
_entity_poly.pdbx_strand_id
1 'polypeptide(L)'
;MDDAGNILIRRYSKSNVYVKSTANQPNEETAIGADILKLPGQAIESEKIVKLFDMKKFQSNVNRELRRAYPDRRRLETQCLSAIAFVKSENDILDCPVWVLIINVVAMDMLKSKLPPGKYQKNISDRCQ
;
A
#
# COMPACT_ATOMS: atom_id res chain seq x y z
N MET A 1 1.55 -3.12 14.88
CA MET A 1 2.43 -3.76 13.86
C MET A 1 2.91 -5.06 14.47
N ASP A 2 2.94 -6.14 13.70
CA ASP A 2 3.49 -7.42 14.17
C ASP A 2 4.97 -7.57 13.80
N ASP A 3 5.61 -8.66 14.25
CA ASP A 3 7.04 -8.93 14.02
C ASP A 3 7.40 -9.12 12.54
N ALA A 4 6.40 -9.44 11.70
CA ALA A 4 6.57 -9.57 10.26
C ALA A 4 6.38 -8.23 9.52
N GLY A 5 6.08 -7.13 10.22
CA GLY A 5 5.84 -5.82 9.63
C GLY A 5 4.44 -5.65 9.01
N ASN A 6 3.50 -6.56 9.28
CA ASN A 6 2.10 -6.35 8.93
C ASN A 6 1.51 -5.25 9.83
N ILE A 7 0.58 -4.48 9.27
CA ILE A 7 -0.24 -3.54 10.04
C ILE A 7 -1.63 -4.15 10.18
N LEU A 8 -2.00 -4.47 11.41
CA LEU A 8 -3.32 -4.96 11.77
C LEU A 8 -4.22 -3.78 12.15
N ILE A 9 -5.49 -3.86 11.78
CA ILE A 9 -6.51 -2.88 12.13
C ILE A 9 -7.77 -3.60 12.66
N ARG A 10 -8.40 -3.01 13.68
CA ARG A 10 -9.69 -3.44 14.24
C ARG A 10 -10.55 -2.21 14.48
N ARG A 11 -11.77 -2.24 13.98
CA ARG A 11 -12.76 -1.17 14.22
C ARG A 11 -13.43 -1.40 15.57
N TYR A 12 -13.38 -0.39 16.44
CA TYR A 12 -14.14 -0.36 17.71
C TYR A 12 -15.27 0.67 17.70
N SER A 13 -15.28 1.60 16.72
CA SER A 13 -16.29 2.65 16.63
C SER A 13 -17.64 2.11 16.14
N LYS A 14 -18.72 2.70 16.64
CA LYS A 14 -20.07 2.50 16.07
C LYS A 14 -20.16 3.02 14.63
N SER A 15 -19.51 4.14 14.33
CA SER A 15 -19.40 4.67 12.97
C SER A 15 -18.49 3.81 12.09
N ASN A 16 -18.73 3.84 10.77
CA ASN A 16 -17.95 3.09 9.80
C ASN A 16 -16.52 3.64 9.66
N VAL A 17 -15.61 2.73 9.28
CA VAL A 17 -14.21 3.02 8.98
C VAL A 17 -13.89 2.32 7.66
N TYR A 18 -13.27 3.06 6.74
CA TYR A 18 -13.03 2.61 5.37
C TYR A 18 -11.53 2.63 5.08
N VAL A 19 -11.03 1.59 4.43
CA VAL A 19 -9.69 1.62 3.85
C VAL A 19 -9.77 2.21 2.45
N LYS A 20 -8.78 3.02 2.08
CA LYS A 20 -8.69 3.67 0.78
C LYS A 20 -7.39 3.26 0.09
N SER A 21 -7.49 2.98 -1.20
CA SER A 21 -6.31 2.72 -2.03
C SER A 21 -5.47 3.98 -2.14
N THR A 22 -4.15 3.83 -2.02
CA THR A 22 -3.15 4.89 -2.21
C THR A 22 -2.44 4.77 -3.57
N ALA A 23 -2.93 3.90 -4.45
CA ALA A 23 -2.44 3.73 -5.80
C ALA A 23 -2.64 5.00 -6.64
N ASN A 24 -1.65 5.35 -7.45
CA ASN A 24 -1.76 6.49 -8.37
C ASN A 24 -2.55 6.13 -9.63
N GLN A 25 -2.61 4.84 -9.96
CA GLN A 25 -3.30 4.32 -11.15
C GLN A 25 -4.20 3.14 -10.77
N PRO A 26 -5.36 2.96 -11.43
CA PRO A 26 -6.33 1.90 -11.08
C PRO A 26 -5.77 0.48 -11.13
N ASN A 27 -4.76 0.23 -11.98
CA ASN A 27 -4.18 -1.09 -12.22
C ASN A 27 -2.89 -1.34 -11.42
N GLU A 28 -2.56 -0.46 -10.46
CA GLU A 28 -1.43 -0.68 -9.58
C GLU A 28 -1.70 -1.79 -8.55
N GLU A 29 -0.62 -2.47 -8.19
CA GLU A 29 -0.64 -3.50 -7.17
C GLU A 29 -0.79 -2.84 -5.79
N THR A 30 -1.38 -3.56 -4.85
CA THR A 30 -1.64 -3.04 -3.50
C THR A 30 -1.08 -3.96 -2.43
N ALA A 31 -0.65 -3.37 -1.31
CA ALA A 31 -0.29 -4.09 -0.10
C ALA A 31 -1.49 -4.30 0.85
N ILE A 32 -2.70 -3.85 0.49
CA ILE A 32 -3.91 -4.06 1.29
C ILE A 32 -4.21 -5.57 1.39
N GLY A 33 -4.54 -6.02 2.61
CA GLY A 33 -4.88 -7.39 2.91
C GLY A 33 -6.11 -7.89 2.14
N ALA A 34 -6.08 -9.16 1.72
CA ALA A 34 -7.13 -9.73 0.88
C ALA A 34 -8.52 -9.70 1.52
N ASP A 35 -8.60 -9.80 2.84
CA ASP A 35 -9.87 -9.75 3.57
C ASP A 35 -10.55 -8.38 3.44
N ILE A 36 -9.79 -7.29 3.40
CA ILE A 36 -10.32 -5.93 3.21
C ILE A 36 -10.79 -5.73 1.77
N LEU A 37 -10.05 -6.25 0.79
CA LEU A 37 -10.40 -6.11 -0.63
C LEU A 37 -11.73 -6.78 -1.00
N LYS A 38 -12.16 -7.76 -0.20
CA LYS A 38 -13.45 -8.46 -0.38
C LYS A 38 -14.62 -7.72 0.27
N LEU A 39 -14.36 -6.75 1.13
CA LEU A 39 -15.41 -6.01 1.83
C LEU A 39 -16.05 -4.98 0.88
N PRO A 40 -17.38 -4.87 0.84
CA PRO A 40 -18.07 -3.83 0.09
C PRO A 40 -17.58 -2.44 0.50
N GLY A 41 -17.11 -1.66 -0.47
CA GLY A 41 -16.55 -0.32 -0.22
C GLY A 41 -15.32 -0.31 0.70
N GLN A 42 -14.66 -1.46 0.91
CA GLN A 42 -13.53 -1.62 1.83
C GLN A 42 -13.86 -1.14 3.26
N ALA A 43 -15.13 -1.26 3.67
CA ALA A 43 -15.61 -0.88 4.99
C ALA A 43 -15.30 -1.98 6.02
N ILE A 44 -14.55 -1.63 7.06
CA ILE A 44 -14.09 -2.59 8.08
C ILE A 44 -15.27 -3.01 8.96
N GLU A 45 -15.44 -4.32 9.11
CA GLU A 45 -16.42 -4.94 10.01
C GLU A 45 -16.10 -4.64 11.48
N SER A 46 -17.13 -4.48 12.30
CA SER A 46 -16.95 -4.20 13.73
C SER A 46 -16.21 -5.34 14.41
N GLU A 47 -15.24 -4.98 15.25
CA GLU A 47 -14.48 -5.89 16.09
C GLU A 47 -13.67 -7.00 15.39
N LYS A 48 -13.59 -7.00 14.06
CA LYS A 48 -12.76 -7.95 13.32
C LYS A 48 -11.35 -7.41 13.14
N ILE A 49 -10.35 -8.25 13.41
CA ILE A 49 -8.95 -7.94 13.11
C ILE A 49 -8.66 -8.32 11.65
N VAL A 50 -8.20 -7.36 10.87
CA VAL A 50 -7.80 -7.57 9.46
C VAL A 50 -6.46 -6.90 9.18
N LYS A 51 -5.79 -7.30 8.09
CA LYS A 51 -4.53 -6.70 7.67
C LYS A 51 -4.76 -5.45 6.83
N LEU A 52 -4.48 -4.28 7.39
CA LEU A 52 -4.41 -3.03 6.64
C LEU A 52 -3.24 -3.05 5.64
N PHE A 53 -2.10 -3.58 6.06
CA PHE A 53 -0.91 -3.76 5.24
C PHE A 53 -0.41 -5.20 5.41
N ASP A 54 -0.31 -5.94 4.30
CA ASP A 54 0.22 -7.29 4.24
C ASP A 54 1.66 -7.28 3.71
N MET A 55 2.63 -7.56 4.60
CA MET A 55 4.05 -7.53 4.26
C MET A 55 4.43 -8.61 3.24
N LYS A 56 3.79 -9.79 3.27
CA LYS A 56 4.08 -10.85 2.29
C LYS A 56 3.64 -10.43 0.89
N LYS A 57 2.49 -9.77 0.80
CA LYS A 57 1.99 -9.21 -0.47
C LYS A 57 2.91 -8.11 -0.97
N PHE A 58 3.32 -7.19 -0.09
CA PHE A 58 4.27 -6.14 -0.44
C PHE A 58 5.61 -6.69 -0.94
N GLN A 59 6.22 -7.63 -0.23
CA GLN A 59 7.46 -8.29 -0.67
C GLN A 59 7.31 -8.96 -2.05
N SER A 60 6.17 -9.61 -2.29
CA SER A 60 5.87 -10.22 -3.60
C SER A 60 5.78 -9.17 -4.71
N ASN A 61 5.15 -8.03 -4.44
CA ASN A 61 5.03 -6.91 -5.36
C ASN A 61 6.42 -6.30 -5.66
N VAL A 62 7.26 -6.09 -4.64
CA VAL A 62 8.66 -5.65 -4.79
C VAL A 62 9.44 -6.61 -5.70
N ASN A 63 9.36 -7.92 -5.44
CA ASN A 63 10.06 -8.93 -6.23
C ASN A 63 9.57 -9.01 -7.69
N ARG A 64 8.31 -8.66 -7.94
CA ARG A 64 7.76 -8.60 -9.30
C ARG A 64 8.19 -7.33 -10.02
N GLU A 65 8.17 -6.19 -9.34
CA GLU A 65 8.61 -4.91 -9.89
C GLU A 65 10.09 -4.95 -10.29
N LEU A 66 10.95 -5.53 -9.43
CA LEU A 66 12.37 -5.73 -9.71
C LEU A 66 12.65 -6.59 -10.95
N ARG A 67 11.70 -7.43 -11.37
CA ARG A 67 11.80 -8.28 -12.56
C ARG A 67 11.19 -7.65 -13.81
N ARG A 68 10.57 -6.47 -13.72
CA ARG A 68 10.03 -5.76 -14.89
C ARG A 68 11.18 -5.22 -15.75
N ALA A 69 10.91 -5.07 -17.05
CA ALA A 69 11.86 -4.44 -17.98
C ALA A 69 12.21 -2.99 -17.57
N TYR A 70 11.25 -2.30 -16.96
CA TYR A 70 11.40 -0.95 -16.41
C TYR A 70 10.81 -0.93 -15.00
N PRO A 71 11.62 -1.26 -13.97
CA PRO A 71 11.19 -1.18 -12.58
C PRO A 71 10.91 0.28 -12.18
N ASP A 72 9.75 0.53 -11.59
CA ASP A 72 9.36 1.84 -11.09
C ASP A 72 9.18 1.80 -9.56
N ARG A 73 10.11 2.47 -8.88
CA ARG A 73 10.12 2.62 -7.42
C ARG A 73 8.87 3.35 -6.91
N ARG A 74 8.32 4.31 -7.66
CA ARG A 74 7.18 5.12 -7.20
C ARG A 74 5.93 4.27 -6.96
N ARG A 75 5.72 3.25 -7.80
CA ARG A 75 4.60 2.28 -7.66
C ARG A 75 4.71 1.40 -6.41
N LEU A 76 5.90 1.28 -5.83
CA LEU A 76 6.12 0.58 -4.56
C LEU A 76 6.05 1.54 -3.37
N GLU A 77 6.47 2.79 -3.53
CA GLU A 77 6.37 3.83 -2.51
C GLU A 77 4.91 4.13 -2.15
N THR A 78 4.01 4.18 -3.14
CA THR A 78 2.56 4.36 -2.90
C THR A 78 1.98 3.24 -2.03
N GLN A 79 2.48 2.01 -2.17
CA GLN A 79 2.04 0.87 -1.36
C GLN A 79 2.53 0.93 0.09
N CYS A 80 3.59 1.70 0.39
CA CYS A 80 4.03 1.93 1.76
C CYS A 80 3.09 2.86 2.54
N LEU A 81 2.10 3.44 1.86
CA LEU A 81 1.09 4.29 2.44
C LEU A 81 -0.19 3.49 2.68
N SER A 82 -0.93 3.83 3.72
CA SER A 82 -2.26 3.28 3.98
C SER A 82 -3.20 4.41 4.40
N ALA A 83 -4.25 4.64 3.62
CA ALA A 83 -5.24 5.67 3.89
C ALA A 83 -6.48 5.07 4.58
N ILE A 84 -6.94 5.71 5.65
CA ILE A 84 -8.13 5.30 6.41
C ILE A 84 -9.07 6.50 6.51
N ALA A 85 -10.30 6.35 6.04
CA ALA A 85 -11.36 7.35 6.18
C ALA A 85 -12.34 6.94 7.29
N PHE A 86 -12.78 7.91 8.09
CA PHE A 86 -13.68 7.71 9.22
C PHE A 86 -15.07 8.28 8.91
N VAL A 87 -16.10 7.64 9.48
CA VAL A 87 -17.51 8.08 9.44
C VAL A 87 -18.15 8.00 8.06
N LYS A 88 -17.62 8.71 7.06
CA LYS A 88 -18.14 8.80 5.70
C LYS A 88 -17.02 8.53 4.69
N SER A 89 -17.38 7.85 3.60
CA SER A 89 -16.48 7.56 2.48
C SER A 89 -16.96 8.26 1.22
N GLU A 90 -16.07 9.02 0.59
CA GLU A 90 -16.24 9.61 -0.75
C GLU A 90 -15.36 8.88 -1.77
N ASN A 91 -15.56 9.14 -3.06
CA ASN A 91 -14.73 8.53 -4.10
C ASN A 91 -13.28 9.04 -4.03
N ASP A 92 -13.11 10.35 -3.86
CA ASP A 92 -11.81 10.96 -3.59
C ASP A 92 -11.54 10.97 -2.07
N ILE A 93 -10.31 10.63 -1.68
CA ILE A 93 -9.87 10.74 -0.29
C ILE A 93 -9.86 12.20 0.17
N LEU A 94 -9.60 13.15 -0.72
CA LEU A 94 -9.53 14.57 -0.40
C LEU A 94 -10.91 15.15 -0.04
N ASP A 95 -11.98 14.52 -0.50
CA ASP A 95 -13.36 14.87 -0.17
C ASP A 95 -13.85 14.19 1.13
N CYS A 96 -13.10 13.21 1.66
CA CYS A 96 -13.47 12.55 2.91
C CYS A 96 -13.33 13.55 4.08
N PRO A 97 -14.34 13.68 4.96
CA PRO A 97 -14.36 14.73 5.97
C PRO A 97 -13.27 14.57 7.04
N VAL A 98 -12.92 13.32 7.37
CA VAL A 98 -11.86 12.97 8.33
C VAL A 98 -11.18 11.70 7.87
N TRP A 99 -9.86 11.77 7.70
CA TRP A 99 -9.04 10.62 7.30
C TRP A 99 -7.62 10.76 7.84
N VAL A 100 -6.88 9.65 7.86
CA VAL A 100 -5.46 9.60 8.21
C VAL A 100 -4.66 8.88 7.14
N LEU A 101 -3.41 9.32 6.96
CA LEU A 101 -2.41 8.63 6.16
C LEU A 101 -1.39 7.97 7.09
N ILE A 102 -1.25 6.66 6.99
CA ILE A 102 -0.23 5.91 7.71
C ILE A 102 0.92 5.64 6.75
N ILE A 103 2.14 6.01 7.16
CA ILE A 103 3.38 5.75 6.41
C ILE A 103 4.09 4.57 7.07
N ASN A 104 4.18 3.44 6.39
CA ASN A 104 4.90 2.27 6.87
C ASN A 104 6.42 2.45 6.63
N VAL A 105 7.10 3.05 7.63
CA VAL A 105 8.54 3.31 7.56
C VAL A 105 9.39 2.04 7.44
N VAL A 106 8.91 0.89 7.94
CA VAL A 106 9.59 -0.40 7.81
C VAL A 106 9.58 -0.88 6.36
N ALA A 107 8.43 -0.76 5.69
CA ALA A 107 8.30 -1.06 4.25
C ALA A 107 9.18 -0.11 3.41
N MET A 108 9.20 1.18 3.74
CA MET A 108 10.05 2.18 3.09
C MET A 108 11.55 1.87 3.24
N ASP A 109 11.97 1.43 4.42
CA ASP A 109 13.36 1.04 4.67
C ASP A 109 13.74 -0.18 3.83
N MET A 110 12.87 -1.20 3.78
CA MET A 110 13.07 -2.35 2.90
C MET A 110 13.20 -1.94 1.42
N LEU A 111 12.39 -0.97 0.95
CA LEU A 111 12.53 -0.42 -0.41
C LEU A 111 13.87 0.27 -0.63
N LYS A 112 14.37 1.03 0.35
CA LYS A 112 15.69 1.67 0.24
C LYS A 112 16.79 0.62 0.09
N SER A 113 16.71 -0.50 0.81
CA SER A 113 17.69 -1.59 0.68
C SER A 113 17.62 -2.33 -0.65
N LYS A 114 16.41 -2.52 -1.22
CA LYS A 114 16.20 -3.26 -2.47
C LYS A 114 16.30 -2.41 -3.74
N LEU A 115 15.94 -1.14 -3.67
CA LEU A 115 15.91 -0.18 -4.78
C LEU A 115 16.53 1.15 -4.34
N PRO A 116 17.86 1.25 -4.18
CA PRO A 116 18.48 2.48 -3.68
C PRO A 116 18.15 3.68 -4.57
N PRO A 117 17.74 4.83 -3.99
CA PRO A 117 17.49 6.04 -4.77
C PRO A 117 18.80 6.44 -5.49
N GLY A 118 18.80 6.36 -6.83
CA GLY A 118 19.93 6.77 -7.68
C GLY A 118 20.66 5.66 -8.47
N LYS A 119 20.35 4.37 -8.30
CA LYS A 119 21.05 3.29 -9.05
C LYS A 119 20.40 2.87 -10.37
N TYR A 120 19.15 3.23 -10.63
CA TYR A 120 18.40 2.82 -11.83
C TYR A 120 18.36 3.91 -12.93
N GLN A 121 19.45 4.66 -13.10
CA GLN A 121 19.71 5.46 -14.32
C GLN A 121 20.65 4.74 -15.32
N LYS A 122 21.03 3.48 -15.07
CA LYS A 122 21.84 2.65 -15.99
C LYS A 122 20.93 1.62 -16.70
N ASN A 123 20.93 1.38 -18.01
CA ASN A 123 21.66 1.88 -19.17
C ASN A 123 20.72 1.73 -20.39
N ILE A 124 20.24 2.82 -20.99
CA ILE A 124 19.62 2.75 -22.33
C ILE A 124 20.71 2.63 -23.42
N SER A 125 21.97 2.88 -23.06
CA SER A 125 23.14 2.80 -23.97
C SER A 125 23.63 1.39 -24.28
N ASP A 126 23.25 0.36 -23.52
CA ASP A 126 23.83 -1.00 -23.68
C ASP A 126 23.01 -1.91 -24.62
N ARG A 127 22.06 -1.36 -25.37
CA ARG A 127 21.28 -2.12 -26.39
C ARG A 127 21.71 -1.86 -27.83
N CYS A 128 22.79 -1.12 -28.04
CA CYS A 128 23.42 -0.94 -29.36
C CYS A 128 24.88 -1.39 -29.31
N GLN A 129 25.11 -2.69 -29.10
CA GLN A 129 26.31 -3.40 -29.53
C GLN A 129 25.91 -4.74 -30.13
#